data_AF-A0AAN9A418-F1
#
_entry.id   AF-A0AAN9A418-F1
#
_cell.length_a   1.000
_cell.length_b   1.000
_cell.length_c   1.000
_cell.angle_alpha   90.00
_cell.angle_beta   90.00
_cell.angle_gamma   90.00
#
_symmetry.space_group_name_H-M   'P 1'
#
loop_
_entity.id
_entity.type
_entity.pdbx_description
1 polymer ?
#
loop_
_entity_poly.entity_id
_entity_poly.type
_entity_poly.pdbx_seq_one_letter_code
_entity_poly.pdbx_strand_id
1 'polypeptide(L)'
;MDSSLISCDVQPWYIRIKVKDKILQLVLLEEVKPGQATAVRSNITGHLLVTMPKLMPSRFWRNSLPPDGIIPLGKQQQTHQGLEINTITEPSNAEGIKSRNYLEINEKRRQVDYTKIVQDAEEKRKLASNFCYKPKNKPLDRPNSPDFQDNDDVPPLE
;
A
#
# COMPACT_ATOMS: atom_id res chain seq x y z
N MET A 1 -17.06 26.93 -11.57
CA MET A 1 -15.92 27.56 -10.87
C MET A 1 -14.75 27.51 -11.82
N ASP A 2 -14.16 28.65 -12.12
CA ASP A 2 -13.14 28.74 -13.16
C ASP A 2 -11.77 28.34 -12.62
N SER A 3 -11.00 27.65 -13.44
CA SER A 3 -9.64 27.18 -13.11
C SER A 3 -8.68 28.34 -12.81
N SER A 4 -9.00 29.55 -13.29
CA SER A 4 -8.21 30.78 -13.06
C SER A 4 -8.13 31.19 -11.59
N LEU A 5 -9.05 30.74 -10.73
CA LEU A 5 -9.04 31.05 -9.30
C LEU A 5 -8.23 30.04 -8.48
N ILE A 6 -7.52 29.12 -9.14
CA ILE A 6 -6.71 28.08 -8.52
C ILE A 6 -5.24 28.37 -8.80
N SER A 7 -4.44 28.49 -7.75
CA SER A 7 -2.99 28.59 -7.81
C SER A 7 -2.38 27.43 -7.05
N CYS A 8 -1.53 26.65 -7.70
CA CYS A 8 -0.81 25.55 -7.09
C CYS A 8 0.68 25.87 -7.07
N ASP A 9 1.26 25.96 -5.89
CA ASP A 9 2.71 26.10 -5.70
C ASP A 9 3.24 24.77 -5.15
N VAL A 10 4.18 24.18 -5.89
CA VAL A 10 4.76 22.88 -5.58
C VAL A 10 6.22 23.10 -5.24
N GLN A 11 6.55 22.82 -3.98
CA GLN A 11 7.93 22.80 -3.51
C GLN A 11 8.35 21.36 -3.19
N PRO A 12 9.66 21.09 -3.11
CA PRO A 12 10.13 19.72 -2.89
C PRO A 12 9.57 19.07 -1.60
N TRP A 13 9.32 19.85 -0.55
CA TRP A 13 8.88 19.34 0.77
C TRP A 13 7.49 19.78 1.19
N TYR A 14 6.83 20.64 0.42
CA TYR A 14 5.46 21.04 0.71
C TYR A 14 4.72 21.46 -0.54
N ILE A 15 3.41 21.38 -0.48
CA ILE A 15 2.51 21.87 -1.50
C ILE A 15 1.58 22.90 -0.90
N ARG A 16 1.37 24.00 -1.62
CA ARG A 16 0.42 25.04 -1.26
C ARG A 16 -0.57 25.24 -2.38
N ILE A 17 -1.83 24.93 -2.10
CA ILE A 17 -2.94 25.10 -3.03
C ILE A 17 -3.78 26.28 -2.54
N LYS A 18 -3.87 27.34 -3.34
CA LYS A 18 -4.75 28.47 -3.09
C LYS A 18 -5.95 28.37 -4.03
N VAL A 19 -7.14 28.30 -3.45
CA VAL A 19 -8.42 28.24 -4.16
C VAL A 19 -9.24 29.43 -3.70
N LYS A 20 -9.42 30.42 -4.59
CA LYS A 20 -9.93 31.75 -4.22
C LYS A 20 -9.05 32.35 -3.11
N ASP A 21 -9.53 32.35 -1.87
CA ASP A 21 -8.84 32.88 -0.70
C ASP A 21 -8.54 31.82 0.37
N LYS A 22 -8.89 30.55 0.09
CA LYS A 22 -8.60 29.44 0.99
C LYS A 22 -7.28 28.80 0.57
N ILE A 23 -6.44 28.55 1.57
CA ILE A 23 -5.13 27.94 1.37
C ILE A 23 -5.14 26.58 2.05
N LEU A 24 -4.81 25.55 1.27
CA LEU A 24 -4.45 24.23 1.77
C LEU A 24 -2.94 24.10 1.66
N GLN A 25 -2.27 23.82 2.78
CA GLN A 25 -0.84 23.56 2.78
C GLN A 25 -0.59 22.17 3.38
N LEU A 26 0.16 21.35 2.65
CA LEU A 26 0.53 20.01 3.09
C LEU A 26 2.05 19.89 3.09
N VAL A 27 2.60 19.36 4.18
CA VAL A 27 4.00 18.97 4.25
C VAL A 27 4.13 17.55 3.71
N LEU A 28 5.09 17.35 2.81
CA LEU A 28 5.37 16.08 2.19
C LEU A 28 6.46 15.36 2.99
N LEU A 29 6.28 14.06 3.18
CA LEU A 29 7.25 13.23 3.91
C LEU A 29 8.49 12.90 3.08
N GLU A 30 8.38 13.00 1.76
CA GLU A 30 9.43 12.69 0.80
C GLU A 30 9.52 13.80 -0.23
N GLU A 31 10.73 14.02 -0.73
CA GLU A 31 11.01 15.04 -1.72
C GLU A 31 10.35 14.72 -3.06
N VAL A 32 9.73 15.74 -3.68
CA VAL A 32 9.10 15.65 -5.01
C VAL A 32 9.84 16.43 -6.09
N LYS A 33 9.62 16.07 -7.35
CA LYS A 33 10.13 16.82 -8.53
C LYS A 33 9.09 17.87 -8.95
N PRO A 34 9.27 19.15 -8.59
CA PRO A 34 8.29 20.18 -8.91
C PRO A 34 8.10 20.36 -10.43
N GLY A 35 9.17 20.23 -11.22
CA GLY A 35 9.12 20.43 -12.67
C GLY A 35 8.31 19.38 -13.46
N GLN A 36 7.93 18.26 -12.84
CA GLN A 36 7.08 17.23 -13.44
C GLN A 36 5.71 17.12 -12.75
N ALA A 37 5.40 18.04 -11.84
CA ALA A 37 4.11 18.06 -11.17
C ALA A 37 3.02 18.61 -12.11
N THR A 38 1.83 18.02 -12.05
CA THR A 38 0.67 18.48 -12.82
C THR A 38 -0.54 18.63 -11.91
N ALA A 39 -1.39 19.60 -12.23
CA ALA A 39 -2.64 19.84 -11.51
C ALA A 39 -3.80 19.93 -12.51
N VAL A 40 -4.82 19.10 -12.32
CA VAL A 40 -5.98 19.00 -13.21
C VAL A 40 -7.26 19.15 -12.41
N ARG A 41 -8.15 20.01 -12.87
CA ARG A 41 -9.48 20.21 -12.29
C ARG A 41 -10.55 19.55 -13.15
N SER A 42 -11.39 18.73 -12.54
CA SER A 42 -12.61 18.25 -13.17
C SER A 42 -13.65 19.39 -13.24
N ASN A 43 -14.18 19.66 -14.43
CA ASN A 43 -15.18 20.72 -14.60
C ASN A 43 -16.53 20.34 -13.97
N ILE A 44 -16.95 19.09 -14.16
CA ILE A 44 -18.24 18.56 -13.71
C ILE A 44 -18.30 18.28 -12.19
N THR A 45 -17.27 17.67 -11.62
CA THR A 45 -17.26 17.26 -10.20
C THR A 45 -16.52 18.26 -9.30
N GLY A 46 -15.67 19.12 -9.88
CA GLY A 46 -14.90 20.09 -9.13
C GLY A 46 -13.69 19.52 -8.38
N HIS A 47 -13.40 18.21 -8.49
CA HIS A 47 -12.21 17.62 -7.88
C HIS A 47 -10.93 18.17 -8.51
N LEU A 48 -9.99 18.57 -7.65
CA LEU A 48 -8.64 18.98 -8.04
C LEU A 48 -7.70 17.80 -7.78
N LEU A 49 -7.12 17.26 -8.85
CA LEU A 49 -6.12 16.22 -8.79
C LEU A 49 -4.75 16.86 -8.99
N VAL A 50 -3.85 16.66 -8.03
CA VAL A 50 -2.44 17.08 -8.15
C VAL A 50 -1.56 15.83 -8.16
N THR A 51 -0.85 15.63 -9.26
CA THR A 51 0.09 14.52 -9.43
C THR A 51 1.50 15.05 -9.27
N MET A 52 2.20 14.57 -8.24
CA MET A 52 3.58 14.96 -7.93
C MET A 52 4.47 13.71 -7.92
N PRO A 53 5.38 13.56 -8.89
CA PRO A 53 6.34 12.47 -8.87
C PRO A 53 7.41 12.72 -7.80
N LYS A 54 7.77 11.67 -7.06
CA LYS A 54 8.84 11.69 -6.05
C LYS A 54 10.22 11.85 -6.72
N LEU A 55 11.13 12.60 -6.07
CA LEU A 55 12.50 12.80 -6.54
C LEU A 55 13.26 11.46 -6.57
N MET A 56 13.22 10.75 -5.46
CA MET A 56 13.68 9.37 -5.36
C MET A 56 12.46 8.45 -5.36
N PRO A 57 12.23 7.64 -6.40
CA PRO A 57 11.24 6.59 -6.30
C PRO A 57 11.66 5.67 -5.16
N SER A 58 10.77 5.48 -4.18
CA SER A 58 10.97 4.53 -3.08
C SER A 58 11.45 3.20 -3.67
N ARG A 59 12.74 2.91 -3.50
CA ARG A 59 13.34 1.62 -3.85
C ARG A 59 12.83 0.51 -2.91
N PHE A 60 12.09 0.91 -1.88
CA PHE A 60 11.66 0.05 -0.79
C PHE A 60 10.47 -0.84 -1.17
N TRP A 61 9.62 -0.42 -2.12
CA TRP A 61 8.48 -1.26 -2.57
C TRP A 61 8.81 -2.25 -3.69
N ARG A 62 10.01 -2.18 -4.27
CA ARG A 62 10.47 -3.20 -5.24
C ARG A 62 11.31 -4.30 -4.58
N ASN A 63 11.79 -4.03 -3.37
CA ASN A 63 12.69 -4.90 -2.62
C ASN A 63 12.16 -5.25 -1.22
N SER A 64 10.89 -4.97 -0.90
CA SER A 64 10.23 -5.67 0.20
C SER A 64 10.13 -7.14 -0.22
N LEU A 65 11.17 -7.90 0.14
CA LEU A 65 11.06 -9.33 0.33
C LEU A 65 9.74 -9.58 1.08
N PRO A 66 8.92 -10.55 0.64
CA PRO A 66 7.82 -11.01 1.48
C PRO A 66 8.39 -11.31 2.88
N PRO A 67 7.67 -11.00 3.97
CA PRO A 67 8.08 -11.40 5.29
C PRO A 67 7.95 -12.92 5.35
N ASP A 68 9.02 -13.61 4.96
CA ASP A 68 9.68 -14.70 5.68
C ASP A 68 10.74 -15.34 4.78
N GLY A 69 11.94 -15.45 5.34
CA GLY A 69 13.21 -15.35 4.62
C GLY A 69 13.51 -16.42 3.57
N ILE A 70 14.03 -15.96 2.42
CA ILE A 70 15.05 -16.65 1.63
C ILE A 70 15.99 -15.59 1.05
N ILE A 71 17.27 -15.65 1.43
CA ILE A 71 18.36 -14.86 0.87
C ILE A 71 18.61 -15.33 -0.57
N PRO A 72 18.66 -14.48 -1.61
CA PRO A 72 19.14 -14.92 -2.90
C PRO A 72 20.67 -15.09 -2.84
N LEU A 73 21.09 -16.33 -2.68
CA LEU A 73 22.47 -16.78 -2.84
C LEU A 73 22.88 -16.60 -4.32
N GLY A 74 23.71 -15.59 -4.57
CA GLY A 74 24.67 -15.53 -5.67
C GLY A 74 24.16 -15.51 -7.12
N LYS A 75 24.08 -14.31 -7.72
CA LYS A 75 24.42 -14.16 -9.15
C LYS A 75 25.89 -13.76 -9.24
N GLN A 76 26.79 -14.74 -9.26
CA GLN A 76 28.15 -14.51 -9.74
C GLN A 76 28.09 -14.36 -11.26
N GLN A 77 28.41 -13.18 -11.76
CA GLN A 77 28.79 -12.97 -13.14
C GLN A 77 30.17 -13.61 -13.30
N GLN A 78 30.25 -14.80 -13.89
CA GLN A 78 31.54 -15.39 -14.24
C GLN A 78 31.84 -15.04 -15.70
N THR A 79 32.78 -14.12 -15.83
CA THR A 79 33.61 -13.85 -17.01
C THR A 79 34.13 -15.15 -17.61
N HIS A 80 33.89 -15.36 -18.91
CA HIS A 80 34.47 -16.46 -19.66
C HIS A 80 35.98 -16.21 -19.87
N GLN A 81 36.82 -17.00 -19.21
CA GLN A 81 38.20 -17.28 -19.64
C GLN A 81 38.40 -18.79 -19.65
N GLY A 82 38.60 -19.35 -20.86
CA GLY A 82 39.46 -20.50 -21.13
C GLY A 82 38.97 -21.92 -20.83
N LEU A 83 39.11 -22.77 -21.88
CA LEU A 83 39.48 -24.20 -21.85
C LEU A 83 38.42 -25.22 -21.33
N GLU A 84 38.13 -26.39 -21.90
CA GLU A 84 38.50 -27.11 -23.13
C GLU A 84 37.33 -28.05 -23.51
N ILE A 85 37.39 -28.52 -24.74
CA ILE A 85 36.51 -29.49 -25.40
C ILE A 85 36.59 -30.84 -24.66
N ASN A 86 35.49 -31.61 -24.54
CA ASN A 86 35.44 -33.04 -24.94
C ASN A 86 34.09 -33.75 -24.71
N THR A 87 33.69 -34.47 -25.78
CA THR A 87 32.98 -35.76 -25.85
C THR A 87 31.47 -35.88 -25.54
N ILE A 88 30.68 -35.75 -26.61
CA ILE A 88 29.73 -36.73 -27.20
C ILE A 88 28.92 -37.62 -26.23
N THR A 89 27.58 -37.49 -26.27
CA THR A 89 26.62 -38.59 -26.53
C THR A 89 25.24 -38.00 -26.89
N GLU A 90 24.91 -38.03 -28.18
CA GLU A 90 23.54 -38.10 -28.74
C GLU A 90 23.12 -39.60 -28.78
N PRO A 91 21.86 -40.03 -29.05
CA PRO A 91 20.72 -39.29 -29.62
C PRO A 91 19.34 -39.62 -28.98
N SER A 92 18.29 -38.84 -29.32
CA SER A 92 17.04 -39.37 -29.90
C SER A 92 15.91 -38.32 -29.94
N ASN A 93 15.72 -37.78 -31.14
CA ASN A 93 14.46 -37.83 -31.88
C ASN A 93 13.15 -37.55 -31.11
N ALA A 94 12.60 -36.34 -31.21
CA ALA A 94 11.22 -36.12 -31.67
C ALA A 94 10.88 -34.62 -31.69
N GLU A 95 10.04 -34.30 -32.67
CA GLU A 95 9.60 -33.00 -33.10
C GLU A 95 8.84 -32.23 -32.03
N GLY A 96 8.87 -30.90 -32.15
CA GLY A 96 8.39 -30.00 -31.12
C GLY A 96 6.89 -30.10 -30.83
N ILE A 97 6.53 -29.62 -29.63
CA ILE A 97 5.27 -28.96 -29.34
C ILE A 97 5.57 -27.97 -28.20
N LYS A 98 5.10 -26.73 -28.33
CA LYS A 98 5.01 -25.76 -27.23
C LYS A 98 4.17 -26.37 -26.10
N SER A 99 4.80 -26.97 -25.09
CA SER A 99 4.12 -27.34 -23.86
C SER A 99 4.03 -26.11 -22.97
N ARG A 100 2.82 -25.54 -22.93
CA ARG A 100 2.41 -24.65 -21.85
C ARG A 100 2.64 -25.37 -20.52
N ASN A 101 3.45 -24.80 -19.65
CA ASN A 101 3.59 -25.28 -18.28
C ASN A 101 2.30 -24.95 -17.51
N TYR A 102 1.32 -25.85 -17.55
CA TYR A 102 0.23 -25.85 -16.58
C TYR A 102 0.77 -26.41 -15.25
N LEU A 103 0.34 -25.85 -14.13
CA LEU A 103 0.83 -26.18 -12.80
C LEU A 103 0.52 -27.64 -12.46
N GLU A 104 1.47 -28.54 -12.67
CA GLU A 104 1.35 -29.94 -12.30
C GLU A 104 1.41 -30.08 -10.78
N ILE A 105 0.33 -30.59 -10.19
CA ILE A 105 0.20 -30.84 -8.76
C ILE A 105 0.85 -32.20 -8.47
N ASN A 106 2.05 -32.19 -7.92
CA ASN A 106 2.66 -33.41 -7.40
C ASN A 106 1.96 -33.83 -6.08
N GLU A 107 1.58 -35.11 -5.98
CA GLU A 107 0.83 -35.70 -4.84
C GLU A 107 1.55 -35.65 -3.48
N LYS A 108 2.81 -35.17 -3.45
CA LYS A 108 3.54 -34.94 -2.21
C LYS A 108 3.03 -33.67 -1.53
N ARG A 109 1.84 -33.78 -0.90
CA ARG A 109 1.33 -32.75 0.00
C ARG A 109 2.34 -32.57 1.14
N ARG A 110 2.97 -31.39 1.22
CA ARG A 110 3.58 -30.94 2.47
C ARG A 110 2.43 -30.82 3.47
N GLN A 111 2.32 -31.76 4.40
CA GLN A 111 1.32 -31.70 5.46
C GLN A 111 1.64 -30.47 6.33
N VAL A 112 0.84 -29.42 6.19
CA VAL A 112 0.94 -28.24 7.03
C VAL A 112 0.37 -28.59 8.40
N ASP A 113 1.14 -28.35 9.46
CA ASP A 113 0.71 -28.58 10.83
C ASP A 113 -0.12 -27.39 11.33
N TYR A 114 -1.43 -27.57 11.40
CA TYR A 114 -2.39 -26.53 11.78
C TYR A 114 -2.47 -26.31 13.31
N THR A 115 -1.82 -27.15 14.12
CA THR A 115 -1.90 -27.06 15.59
C THR A 115 -1.24 -25.79 16.16
N LYS A 116 -0.33 -25.18 15.40
CA LYS A 116 0.42 -23.98 15.81
C LYS A 116 -0.38 -22.68 15.71
N ILE A 117 -1.47 -22.67 14.94
CA ILE A 117 -2.29 -21.48 14.70
C ILE A 117 -2.87 -20.91 16.01
N VAL A 118 -3.27 -21.80 16.94
CA VAL A 118 -3.87 -21.40 18.21
C VAL A 118 -2.80 -20.98 19.22
N GLN A 119 -1.62 -21.60 19.18
CA GLN A 119 -0.51 -21.32 20.10
C GLN A 119 0.04 -19.91 19.89
N ASP A 120 0.32 -19.51 18.64
CA ASP A 120 0.79 -18.17 18.31
C ASP A 120 -0.23 -17.08 18.68
N ALA A 121 -1.53 -17.38 18.55
CA ALA A 121 -2.60 -16.47 18.92
C ALA A 121 -2.75 -16.33 20.44
N GLU A 122 -2.49 -17.38 21.22
CA GLU A 122 -2.46 -17.31 22.69
C GLU A 122 -1.25 -16.55 23.21
N GLU A 123 -0.06 -16.78 22.65
CA GLU A 123 1.15 -16.04 23.04
C GLU A 123 1.04 -14.55 22.71
N LYS A 124 0.52 -14.20 21.53
CA LYS A 124 0.23 -12.80 21.16
C LYS A 124 -0.82 -12.15 22.06
N ARG A 125 -1.84 -12.91 22.50
CA ARG A 125 -2.84 -12.42 23.47
C ARG A 125 -2.25 -12.20 24.88
N LYS A 126 -1.32 -13.05 25.33
CA LYS A 126 -0.59 -12.89 26.60
C LYS A 126 0.40 -11.72 26.58
N LEU A 127 0.97 -11.38 25.42
CA LEU A 127 1.80 -10.18 25.23
C LEU A 127 0.95 -8.91 25.13
N ALA A 128 -0.20 -8.98 24.46
CA ALA A 128 -1.14 -7.85 24.32
C ALA A 128 -1.86 -7.49 25.63
N SER A 129 -1.92 -8.37 26.64
CA SER A 129 -2.48 -8.02 27.95
C SER A 129 -1.63 -6.99 28.71
N ASN A 130 -0.35 -6.82 28.35
CA ASN A 130 0.52 -5.78 28.92
C ASN A 130 0.55 -4.48 28.11
N PHE A 131 -0.05 -4.47 26.91
CA PHE A 131 -0.25 -3.26 26.11
C PHE A 131 -1.69 -3.22 25.58
N CYS A 132 -2.65 -3.41 26.49
CA CYS A 132 -4.05 -3.23 26.17
C CYS A 132 -4.40 -1.76 26.39
N TYR A 133 -4.74 -1.06 25.30
CA TYR A 133 -5.46 0.20 25.39
C TYR A 133 -6.76 -0.08 26.14
N LYS A 134 -6.78 0.22 27.45
CA LYS A 134 -8.05 0.27 28.18
C LYS A 134 -8.92 1.28 27.44
N PRO A 135 -10.12 0.92 26.97
CA PRO A 135 -11.03 1.89 26.39
C PRO A 135 -11.26 2.95 27.47
N LYS A 136 -10.76 4.16 27.23
CA LYS A 136 -10.97 5.29 28.12
C LYS A 136 -12.44 5.67 28.00
N ASN A 137 -13.21 5.22 28.99
CA ASN A 137 -14.56 5.64 29.36
C ASN A 137 -15.64 5.41 28.29
N LYS A 138 -16.80 4.89 28.71
CA LYS A 138 -18.03 5.07 27.91
C LYS A 138 -18.25 6.58 27.78
N PRO A 139 -18.53 7.12 26.57
CA PRO A 139 -18.92 8.52 26.46
C PRO A 139 -20.13 8.73 27.37
N LEU A 140 -20.02 9.68 28.29
CA LEU A 140 -21.17 10.11 29.08
C LEU A 140 -22.14 10.78 28.13
N ASP A 141 -23.40 10.36 28.16
CA ASP A 141 -24.46 11.06 27.44
C ASP A 141 -24.46 12.52 27.90
N ARG A 142 -24.42 13.43 26.93
CA ARG A 142 -24.45 14.86 27.23
C ARG A 142 -25.84 15.16 27.80
N PRO A 143 -25.94 15.82 28.97
CA PRO A 143 -27.24 16.27 29.44
C PRO A 143 -27.83 17.21 28.41
N ASN A 144 -29.14 17.11 28.19
CA ASN A 144 -29.85 18.04 27.33
C ASN A 144 -29.71 19.47 27.90
N SER A 145 -29.73 20.49 27.05
CA SER A 145 -29.66 21.87 27.53
C SER A 145 -30.85 22.17 28.45
N PRO A 146 -30.65 22.89 29.57
CA PRO A 146 -31.72 23.19 30.53
C PRO A 146 -32.88 23.98 29.91
N ASP A 147 -32.62 24.66 28.78
CA ASP A 147 -33.60 25.49 28.06
C ASP A 147 -34.31 24.73 26.92
N PHE A 148 -34.08 23.43 26.78
CA PHE A 148 -34.76 22.63 25.76
C PHE A 148 -36.20 22.35 26.18
N GLN A 149 -37.16 22.93 25.45
CA GLN A 149 -38.58 22.60 25.54
C GLN A 149 -38.96 21.76 24.32
N ASP A 150 -39.47 20.55 24.55
CA ASP A 150 -40.06 19.75 23.49
C ASP A 150 -41.27 20.48 22.89
N ASN A 151 -41.36 20.51 21.56
CA ASN A 151 -42.47 21.15 20.87
C ASN A 151 -43.65 20.16 20.77
N ASP A 152 -44.73 20.43 21.50
CA ASP A 152 -45.94 19.59 21.55
C ASP A 152 -46.69 19.50 20.21
N ASP A 153 -46.36 20.34 19.21
CA ASP A 153 -47.00 20.39 17.89
C ASP A 153 -46.37 19.40 16.87
N VAL A 154 -45.36 18.63 17.27
CA VAL A 154 -44.72 17.66 16.36
C VAL A 154 -45.45 16.31 16.46
N PRO A 155 -46.24 15.91 15.45
CA PRO A 155 -46.93 14.62 15.47
C PRO A 155 -45.92 13.45 15.43
N PRO A 156 -46.25 12.30 16.05
CA PRO A 156 -45.41 11.12 15.99
C PRO A 156 -45.24 10.65 14.54
N LEU A 157 -44.05 10.17 14.21
CA LEU A 157 -43.78 9.53 12.92
C LEU A 157 -44.42 8.13 12.92
N GLU A 158 -45.43 7.92 12.06
CA GLU A 158 -45.97 6.58 11.70
C GLU A 158 -45.10 5.89 10.64
#